data_AF-A0AAD7YJM7-F1
#
_entry.id   AF-A0AAD7YJM7-F1
#
_cell.length_a   1.000
_cell.length_b   1.000
_cell.length_c   1.000
_cell.angle_alpha   90.00
_cell.angle_beta   90.00
_cell.angle_gamma   90.00
#
_symmetry.space_group_name_H-M   'P 1'
#
loop_
_entity.id
_entity.type
_entity.pdbx_description
1 polymer ?
#
loop_
_entity_poly.entity_id
_entity_poly.type
_entity_poly.pdbx_seq_one_letter_code
_entity_poly.pdbx_strand_id
1 'polypeptide(L)' 'MIPTKRGKHLLMYKGYTYSQQHRSLNYYCSKKDAGCKGRIKLDVYGRILPTSLPIHGHPPPKYMVMSKGEYVKLS' A
#
# COMPACT_ATOMS: atom_id res chain seq x y z
N MET A 1 7.15 -2.52 -5.74
CA MET A 1 6.62 -3.12 -4.48
C MET A 1 7.67 -2.93 -3.40
N ILE A 2 7.28 -2.61 -2.16
CA ILE A 2 8.22 -2.31 -1.07
C ILE A 2 8.40 -3.56 -0.20
N PRO A 3 9.60 -4.16 -0.10
CA PRO A 3 9.81 -5.32 0.77
C PRO A 3 9.68 -4.92 2.25
N THR A 4 9.13 -5.82 3.05
CA THR A 4 9.04 -5.68 4.51
C THR A 4 9.99 -6.66 5.17
N LYS A 5 10.42 -6.37 6.41
CA LYS A 5 11.26 -7.26 7.23
C LYS A 5 10.67 -8.67 7.42
N ARG A 6 9.37 -8.84 7.18
CA ARG A 6 8.61 -10.09 7.31
C ARG A 6 8.46 -10.86 5.99
N GLY A 7 9.23 -10.51 4.96
CA GLY A 7 9.19 -11.18 3.64
C GLY A 7 7.95 -10.91 2.79
N LYS A 8 7.05 -10.03 3.25
CA LYS A 8 5.90 -9.56 2.46
C LYS A 8 6.22 -8.27 1.74
N HIS A 9 5.42 -7.93 0.74
CA HIS A 9 5.55 -6.69 -0.03
C HIS A 9 4.39 -5.73 0.25
N LEU A 10 4.67 -4.44 0.28
CA LEU A 10 3.67 -3.37 0.26
C LEU A 10 3.47 -2.85 -1.17
N LEU A 11 2.22 -2.57 -1.50
CA LEU A 11 1.83 -1.87 -2.71
C LEU A 11 1.93 -0.36 -2.46
N MET A 12 2.62 0.38 -3.32
CA MET A 12 2.61 1.84 -3.32
C MET A 12 1.60 2.32 -4.37
N TYR A 13 0.66 3.18 -3.96
CA TYR A 13 -0.27 3.81 -4.88
C TYR A 13 -0.63 5.22 -4.39
N LYS A 14 -0.46 6.22 -5.28
CA LYS A 14 -0.70 7.64 -4.98
C LYS A 14 -0.03 8.13 -3.69
N GLY A 15 1.20 7.69 -3.41
CA GLY A 15 1.97 8.06 -2.21
C GLY A 15 1.57 7.33 -0.92
N TYR A 16 0.55 6.46 -0.95
CA TYR A 16 0.16 5.63 0.18
C TYR A 16 0.64 4.20 -0.01
N THR A 17 0.86 3.52 1.12
CA THR A 17 1.30 2.13 1.11
C THR A 17 0.22 1.21 1.66
N TYR A 18 0.05 0.07 1.00
CA TYR A 18 -1.00 -0.89 1.30
C TYR A 18 -0.41 -2.28 1.53
N SER A 19 -0.88 -2.95 2.57
CA SER A 19 -0.53 -4.32 2.93
C SER A 19 -1.58 -5.29 2.41
N GLN A 20 -1.14 -6.41 1.84
CA GLN A 20 -2.03 -7.45 1.37
C GLN A 20 -2.73 -8.14 2.55
N GLN A 21 -4.05 -8.30 2.45
CA GLN A 21 -4.80 -9.14 3.37
C GLN A 21 -4.60 -10.60 2.98
N HIS A 22 -3.86 -11.34 3.81
CA HIS A 22 -3.54 -12.75 3.61
C HIS A 22 -3.04 -13.02 2.18
N ARG A 23 -3.67 -13.96 1.46
CA ARG A 23 -3.41 -14.30 0.05
C ARG A 23 -4.55 -13.83 -0.86
N SER A 24 -5.22 -12.74 -0.50
CA SER A 24 -6.32 -12.17 -1.28
C SER A 24 -5.86 -11.03 -2.19
N LEU A 25 -6.72 -10.61 -3.11
CA LEU A 25 -6.52 -9.41 -3.93
C LEU A 25 -6.91 -8.11 -3.19
N ASN A 26 -7.21 -8.18 -1.89
CA ASN A 26 -7.54 -7.02 -1.08
C ASN A 26 -6.29 -6.48 -0.39
N TYR A 27 -6.09 -5.17 -0.49
CA TYR A 27 -4.97 -4.44 0.08
C TYR A 27 -5.51 -3.31 0.95
N TYR A 28 -4.97 -3.17 2.15
CA TYR A 28 -5.41 -2.16 3.12
C TYR A 28 -4.27 -1.22 3.43
N CYS A 29 -4.59 0.06 3.62
CA CYS A 29 -3.61 1.06 4.01
C CYS A 29 -2.76 0.56 5.18
N SER A 30 -1.47 0.84 5.17
CA SER A 30 -0.55 0.41 6.23
C SER A 30 -0.87 1.04 7.59
N LYS A 31 -1.73 2.06 7.62
CA LYS A 31 -2.29 2.66 8.85
C LYS A 31 -3.72 2.19 9.17
N LYS A 32 -4.17 1.04 8.64
CA LYS A 32 -5.51 0.49 8.95
C LYS A 32 -5.72 0.32 10.46
N ASP A 33 -4.70 -0.11 11.18
CA ASP A 33 -4.75 -0.36 12.63
C ASP A 33 -4.78 0.96 13.43
N ALA A 34 -4.46 2.09 12.78
CA ALA A 34 -4.65 3.44 13.30
C ALA A 34 -5.98 4.08 12.83
N GLY A 35 -6.92 3.29 12.29
CA GLY A 35 -8.26 3.73 11.88
C GLY A 35 -8.38 4.16 10.41
N CYS A 36 -7.34 4.02 9.58
CA CYS A 36 -7.45 4.39 8.18
C CYS A 36 -8.35 3.43 7.38
N LYS A 37 -9.30 3.97 6.61
CA LYS A 37 -10.25 3.20 5.78
C LYS A 37 -9.75 2.97 4.34
N GLY A 38 -8.56 3.45 4.01
CA GLY A 38 -7.98 3.32 2.67
C GLY A 38 -7.82 1.85 2.28
N ARG A 39 -8.41 1.43 1.16
CA ARG A 39 -8.27 0.08 0.62
C ARG A 39 -8.21 0.08 -0.90
N ILE A 40 -7.48 -0.87 -1.45
CA ILE A 40 -7.38 -1.16 -2.87
C ILE A 40 -7.77 -2.62 -3.09
N LYS A 41 -8.57 -2.88 -4.13
CA LYS A 41 -8.81 -4.22 -4.61
C LYS A 41 -8.17 -4.37 -5.97
N LEU A 42 -7.34 -5.39 -6.14
CA LEU A 42 -6.80 -5.75 -7.44
C LEU A 42 -7.69 -6.80 -8.12
N ASP A 43 -7.60 -6.89 -9.44
CA ASP A 43 -8.06 -8.06 -10.17
C ASP A 43 -6.94 -9.11 -10.31
N VAL A 44 -7.26 -10.23 -10.97
CA VAL A 44 -6.30 -11.32 -11.21
C VAL A 44 -5.13 -10.92 -12.11
N TYR A 45 -5.24 -9.79 -12.81
CA TYR A 45 -4.19 -9.21 -13.66
C TYR A 45 -3.41 -8.09 -12.96
N GLY A 46 -3.68 -7.83 -11.68
CA GLY A 46 -3.01 -6.78 -10.90
C GLY A 46 -3.53 -5.36 -11.16
N ARG A 47 -4.67 -5.19 -11.86
CA ARG A 47 -5.27 -3.89 -12.11
C ARG A 47 -6.13 -3.45 -10.93
N ILE A 48 -6.11 -2.15 -10.63
CA ILE A 48 -6.91 -1.58 -9.55
C ILE A 48 -8.38 -1.55 -9.96
N LEU A 49 -9.23 -2.19 -9.17
CA LEU A 49 -10.67 -2.21 -9.38
C LEU A 49 -11.34 -0.91 -8.88
N PRO A 50 -12.43 -0.47 -9.52
CA PRO A 50 -13.19 0.72 -9.10
C PRO A 50 -13.76 0.64 -7.68
N THR A 51 -13.93 -0.56 -7.13
CA THR A 51 -14.38 -0.79 -5.74
C THR A 51 -13.37 -0.38 -4.67
N SER A 52 -12.18 0.08 -5.08
CA SER A 52 -11.15 0.61 -4.19
C SER A 52 -11.63 1.89 -3.50
N LEU A 53 -11.34 2.04 -2.21
CA LEU A 53 -11.71 3.21 -1.43
C LEU A 53 -10.43 3.99 -1.07
N PRO A 54 -10.06 5.03 -1.83
CA PRO A 54 -8.82 5.79 -1.61
C PRO A 54 -8.97 6.87 -0.52
N ILE A 55 -9.89 6.70 0.43
CA ILE A 55 -10.12 7.68 1.51
C ILE A 55 -9.10 7.46 2.62
N HIS A 56 -8.28 8.47 2.88
CA HIS A 56 -7.28 8.48 3.95
C HIS A 56 -7.56 9.63 4.91
N GLY A 57 -7.60 9.34 6.20
CA GLY A 57 -7.71 10.35 7.28
C GLY A 57 -6.35 10.82 7.80
N HIS A 58 -5.27 10.61 7.04
CA HIS A 58 -3.91 10.94 7.45
C HIS A 58 -3.06 11.34 6.25
N PRO A 59 -1.99 12.13 6.44
CA PRO A 59 -1.09 12.46 5.34
C PRO A 59 -0.34 11.23 4.81
N PRO A 60 0.11 11.26 3.54
CA PRO A 60 0.96 10.22 2.99
C PRO A 60 2.26 10.10 3.80
N PRO A 61 2.74 8.88 4.08
CA PRO A 61 4.10 8.68 4.59
C PRO A 61 5.14 9.18 3.58
N LYS A 62 6.24 9.76 4.07
CA LYS A 62 7.36 10.17 3.24
C LYS A 62 8.18 8.93 2.85
N TYR A 63 8.30 8.70 1.54
CA TYR A 63 9.17 7.66 0.98
C TYR A 63 10.19 8.32 0.06
N MET A 64 11.45 7.89 0.15
CA MET A 64 12.49 8.24 -0.81
C MET A 64 12.56 7.14 -1.87
N VAL A 65 12.50 7.53 -3.14
CA VAL A 65 12.73 6.62 -4.26
C VAL A 65 14.23 6.61 -4.55
N MET A 66 14.88 5.47 -4.38
CA MET A 66 16.27 5.29 -4.78
C MET A 66 16.37 5.05 -6.29
N SER A 67 17.54 5.30 -6.85
CA SER A 67 17.84 5.25 -8.29
C SER A 67 17.50 3.92 -9.00
N LYS A 68 17.27 2.83 -8.26
CA LYS A 68 16.85 1.52 -8.77
C LYS A 68 15.34 1.23 -8.65
N GLY A 69 14.52 2.22 -8.28
CA GLY A 69 13.08 2.02 -8.06
C GLY A 69 12.73 1.37 -6.72
N GLU A 70 13.70 1.28 -5.81
CA GLU A 70 13.50 0.87 -4.42
C GLU A 70 12.93 2.04 -3.60
N TYR A 71 12.01 1.74 -2.70
CA TYR A 71 11.38 2.74 -1.84
C TYR A 71 11.83 2.55 -0.39
N VAL A 72 12.44 3.58 0.18
CA VAL A 72 12.81 3.60 1.61
C VAL A 72 11.86 4.53 2.36
N LYS A 73 11.22 4.01 3.41
CA LYS A 73 10.38 4.83 4.28
C LYS A 73 11.26 5.76 5.09
N LEU A 74 11.00 7.06 5.01
CA LEU A 74 11.64 8.05 5.88
C LEU A 74 10.86 8.07 7.21
N SER A 75 11.59 7.94 8.32
CA SER A 75 11.05 7.95 9.68
C SER A 75 10.72 9.37 10.12
#